data_AF-A0ABC8J6N1-F1
#
_entry.id   AF-A0ABC8J6N1-F1
#
_cell.length_a   1.000
_cell.length_b   1.000
_cell.length_c   1.000
_cell.angle_alpha   90.00
_cell.angle_beta   90.00
_cell.angle_gamma   90.00
#
_symmetry.space_group_name_H-M   'P 1'
#
loop_
_entity.id
_entity.type
_entity.pdbx_description
1 polymer ?
#
loop_
_entity_poly.entity_id
_entity_poly.type
_entity_poly.pdbx_seq_one_letter_code
_entity_poly.pdbx_strand_id
1 'polypeptide(L)'
;MSESDEVAQPMVVSKREVDDQMKSMMKDFEGDADKNSWVNFQQRVDKAPEQVVRYCRSSEAKPLWPIASGRVSKSEIPNCKSCGGPRCFEFQVMPQLLFFFGGSNERESLDWATIVVYTCENSCESSLS
;
A
#
# COMPACT_ATOMS: atom_id res chain seq x y z
N MET A 1 21.56 -6.95 33.36
CA MET A 1 21.60 -6.32 32.03
C MET A 1 21.99 -7.42 31.06
N SER A 2 21.01 -7.88 30.30
CA SER A 2 21.19 -8.79 29.17
C SER A 2 19.96 -8.57 28.31
N GLU A 3 20.04 -7.55 27.47
CA GLU A 3 19.13 -7.34 26.34
C GLU A 3 19.33 -8.54 25.42
N SER A 4 18.33 -9.42 25.39
CA SER A 4 18.23 -10.44 24.35
C SER A 4 17.57 -9.77 23.17
N ASP A 5 18.38 -9.37 22.19
CA ASP A 5 17.91 -9.02 20.85
C ASP A 5 17.24 -10.25 20.22
N GLU A 6 15.92 -10.38 20.40
CA GLU A 6 15.11 -11.27 19.56
C GLU A 6 15.16 -10.74 18.13
N VAL A 7 16.11 -11.27 17.36
CA VAL A 7 16.14 -11.13 15.91
C VAL A 7 14.82 -11.68 15.38
N ALA A 8 13.95 -10.80 14.89
CA ALA A 8 12.72 -11.15 14.23
C ALA A 8 13.01 -12.22 13.16
N GLN A 9 12.57 -13.45 13.42
CA GLN A 9 12.75 -14.53 12.47
C GLN A 9 11.86 -14.25 11.25
N PRO A 10 12.38 -14.36 10.02
CA PRO A 10 11.55 -14.16 8.85
C PRO A 10 10.45 -15.22 8.86
N MET A 11 9.19 -14.78 8.81
CA MET A 11 8.08 -15.67 8.50
C MET A 11 8.22 -16.06 7.02
N VAL A 12 9.05 -17.06 6.74
CA VAL A 12 9.16 -17.64 5.39
C VAL A 12 7.91 -18.49 5.17
N VAL A 13 6.82 -17.84 4.79
CA VAL A 13 5.60 -18.51 4.37
C VAL A 13 5.91 -19.28 3.09
N SER A 14 5.54 -20.56 3.06
CA SER A 14 5.76 -21.40 1.89
C SER A 14 4.97 -20.84 0.71
N LYS A 15 5.54 -20.90 -0.51
CA LYS A 15 4.83 -20.49 -1.73
C LYS A 15 3.45 -21.14 -1.87
N ARG A 16 3.28 -22.38 -1.37
CA ARG A 16 1.97 -23.07 -1.38
C ARG A 16 0.97 -22.46 -0.41
N GLU A 17 1.42 -22.02 0.76
CA GLU A 17 0.57 -21.34 1.75
C GLU A 17 0.17 -19.95 1.23
N VAL A 18 1.08 -19.24 0.57
CA VAL A 18 0.75 -18.00 -0.15
C VAL A 18 -0.30 -18.25 -1.23
N ASP A 19 -0.16 -19.31 -2.04
CA ASP A 19 -1.11 -19.66 -3.11
C ASP A 19 -2.51 -20.04 -2.57
N ASP A 20 -2.59 -20.73 -1.43
CA ASP A 20 -3.87 -21.12 -0.84
C ASP A 20 -4.53 -19.96 -0.09
N GLN A 21 -3.76 -19.10 0.58
CA GLN A 21 -4.25 -17.84 1.14
C GLN A 21 -4.75 -16.91 0.03
N MET A 22 -4.03 -16.83 -1.09
CA MET A 22 -4.42 -16.10 -2.30
C MET A 22 -5.76 -16.60 -2.86
N LYS A 23 -5.95 -17.92 -2.97
CA LYS A 23 -7.24 -18.50 -3.40
C LYS A 23 -8.36 -18.22 -2.42
N SER A 24 -8.07 -18.18 -1.13
CA SER A 24 -9.06 -17.84 -0.10
C SER A 24 -9.50 -16.39 -0.23
N MET A 25 -8.56 -15.44 -0.30
CA MET A 25 -8.86 -14.02 -0.48
C MET A 25 -9.60 -13.75 -1.80
N MET A 26 -9.30 -14.53 -2.85
CA MET A 26 -10.02 -14.44 -4.12
C MET A 26 -11.51 -14.77 -4.05
N LYS A 27 -11.96 -15.51 -3.03
CA LYS A 27 -13.38 -15.83 -2.84
C LYS A 27 -14.17 -14.64 -2.28
N ASP A 28 -13.48 -13.70 -1.65
CA ASP A 28 -14.09 -12.54 -0.98
C ASP A 28 -14.25 -11.33 -1.93
N PHE A 29 -13.73 -11.42 -3.16
CA PHE A 29 -13.87 -10.35 -4.14
C PHE A 29 -15.24 -10.34 -4.81
N GLU A 30 -15.88 -9.18 -4.80
CA GLU A 30 -17.16 -8.92 -5.45
C GLU A 30 -16.97 -8.62 -6.95
N GLY A 31 -16.60 -9.64 -7.72
CA GLY A 31 -16.65 -9.63 -9.18
C GLY A 31 -15.31 -9.53 -9.92
N ASP A 32 -15.40 -9.56 -11.25
CA ASP A 32 -14.24 -9.72 -12.15
C ASP A 32 -13.26 -8.54 -12.09
N ALA A 33 -13.74 -7.33 -11.81
CA ALA A 33 -12.91 -6.13 -11.74
C ALA A 33 -11.93 -6.17 -10.55
N ASP A 34 -12.40 -6.60 -9.38
CA ASP A 34 -11.58 -6.73 -8.17
C ASP A 34 -10.57 -7.85 -8.33
N LYS A 35 -10.98 -9.00 -8.89
CA LYS A 35 -10.07 -10.10 -9.23
C LYS A 35 -8.95 -9.65 -10.18
N ASN A 36 -9.28 -8.91 -11.23
CA ASN A 36 -8.27 -8.38 -12.16
C ASN A 36 -7.35 -7.35 -11.49
N SER A 37 -7.88 -6.51 -10.61
CA SER A 37 -7.08 -5.55 -9.83
C SER A 37 -6.08 -6.27 -8.94
N TRP A 38 -6.52 -7.33 -8.26
CA TRP A 38 -5.70 -8.15 -7.38
C TRP A 38 -4.58 -8.87 -8.15
N VAL A 39 -4.89 -9.48 -9.30
CA VAL A 39 -3.88 -10.12 -10.15
C VAL A 39 -2.83 -9.11 -10.61
N ASN A 40 -3.24 -7.91 -11.04
CA ASN A 40 -2.31 -6.84 -11.45
C ASN A 40 -1.43 -6.39 -10.27
N PHE A 41 -2.04 -6.23 -9.09
CA PHE A 41 -1.35 -5.89 -7.85
C PHE A 41 -0.26 -6.91 -7.54
N GLN A 42 -0.62 -8.20 -7.50
CA GLN A 42 0.32 -9.28 -7.19
C GLN A 42 1.46 -9.36 -8.21
N GLN A 43 1.14 -9.36 -9.52
CA GLN A 43 2.17 -9.39 -10.57
C GLN A 43 3.16 -8.23 -10.47
N ARG A 44 2.73 -7.06 -9.98
CA ARG A 44 3.63 -5.93 -9.79
C ARG A 44 4.47 -6.07 -8.53
N VAL A 45 3.90 -6.59 -7.45
CA VAL A 45 4.55 -6.85 -6.15
C VAL A 45 5.60 -7.96 -6.27
N ASP A 46 5.31 -9.03 -7.02
CA ASP A 46 6.22 -10.18 -7.22
C ASP A 46 7.57 -9.79 -7.85
N LYS A 47 7.63 -8.65 -8.56
CA LYS A 47 8.87 -8.13 -9.14
C LYS A 47 9.85 -7.60 -8.07
N ALA A 48 9.33 -7.22 -6.90
CA ALA A 48 10.11 -6.67 -5.79
C ALA A 48 9.36 -6.93 -4.47
N PRO A 49 9.36 -8.18 -3.97
CA PRO A 49 8.51 -8.60 -2.86
C PRO A 49 8.88 -7.97 -1.51
N GLU A 50 10.08 -7.43 -1.36
CA GLU A 50 10.55 -6.72 -0.15
C GLU A 50 10.23 -5.21 -0.18
N GLN A 51 9.63 -4.72 -1.28
CA GLN A 51 9.42 -3.30 -1.48
C GLN A 51 8.35 -2.75 -0.51
N VAL A 52 8.78 -1.92 0.43
CA VAL A 52 7.88 -1.26 1.41
C VAL A 52 7.27 0.05 0.92
N VAL A 53 7.92 0.74 -0.02
CA VAL A 53 7.46 2.01 -0.60
C VAL A 53 7.61 1.99 -2.12
N ARG A 54 6.60 2.50 -2.80
CA ARG A 54 6.52 2.62 -4.25
C ARG A 54 6.40 4.09 -4.65
N TYR A 55 7.53 4.76 -4.83
CA TYR A 55 7.57 6.15 -5.26
C TYR A 55 7.39 6.27 -6.77
N CYS A 56 6.44 7.10 -7.22
CA CYS A 56 6.20 7.38 -8.63
C CYS A 56 5.45 8.71 -8.78
N ARG A 57 6.20 9.77 -9.01
CA ARG A 57 5.70 11.13 -9.21
C ARG A 57 5.85 11.53 -10.69
N SER A 58 4.93 11.07 -11.53
CA SER A 58 4.84 11.47 -12.95
C SER A 58 3.39 11.79 -13.32
N SER A 59 3.19 12.52 -14.42
CA SER A 59 1.84 12.87 -14.92
C SER A 59 0.97 11.64 -15.23
N GLU A 60 1.61 10.52 -15.57
CA GLU A 60 0.95 9.25 -15.89
C GLU A 60 0.89 8.29 -14.69
N ALA A 61 1.47 8.68 -13.55
CA ALA A 61 1.57 7.81 -12.39
C ALA A 61 0.18 7.47 -11.83
N LYS A 62 -0.04 6.17 -11.62
CA LYS A 62 -1.27 5.63 -11.07
C LYS A 62 -0.96 4.77 -9.84
N PRO A 63 -1.74 4.91 -8.75
CA PRO A 63 -1.62 4.00 -7.62
C PRO A 63 -1.95 2.56 -8.05
N LEU A 64 -1.28 1.59 -7.42
CA LEU A 64 -1.52 0.17 -7.67
C LEU A 64 -2.56 -0.35 -6.68
N TRP A 65 -3.82 -0.43 -7.10
CA TRP A 65 -4.89 -0.81 -6.20
C TRP A 65 -5.08 -2.33 -6.14
N PRO A 66 -5.13 -2.93 -4.94
CA PRO A 66 -5.41 -4.36 -4.78
C PRO A 66 -6.88 -4.70 -5.10
N ILE A 67 -7.79 -3.74 -4.90
CA ILE A 67 -9.24 -3.88 -5.11
C ILE A 67 -9.73 -2.69 -5.94
N ALA A 68 -10.60 -2.92 -6.93
CA ALA A 68 -11.11 -1.87 -7.80
C ALA A 68 -12.20 -1.03 -7.12
N SER A 69 -13.03 -1.64 -6.28
CA SER A 69 -14.06 -0.95 -5.48
C SER A 69 -13.48 0.01 -4.43
N GLY A 70 -12.29 -0.27 -3.90
CA GLY A 70 -11.61 0.58 -2.90
C GLY A 70 -10.88 1.81 -3.45
N ARG A 71 -11.02 2.12 -4.74
CA ARG A 71 -10.28 3.19 -5.41
C ARG A 71 -10.90 4.56 -5.14
N VAL A 72 -10.09 5.48 -4.64
CA VAL A 72 -10.48 6.89 -4.53
C VAL A 72 -10.52 7.53 -5.92
N SER A 73 -11.62 8.22 -6.22
CA SER A 73 -11.79 8.98 -7.45
C SER A 73 -11.03 10.31 -7.42
N LYS A 74 -10.67 10.86 -8.58
CA LYS A 74 -9.97 12.16 -8.65
C LYS A 74 -10.75 13.30 -7.99
N SER A 75 -12.09 13.25 -8.02
CA SER A 75 -12.96 14.24 -7.42
C SER A 75 -12.97 14.23 -5.90
N GLU A 76 -12.61 13.11 -5.28
CA GLU A 76 -12.54 12.99 -3.82
C GLU A 76 -11.21 13.48 -3.25
N ILE A 77 -10.20 13.70 -4.11
CA ILE A 77 -8.90 14.22 -3.69
C ILE A 77 -9.02 15.74 -3.53
N PRO A 78 -8.85 16.28 -2.31
CA PRO A 78 -8.96 17.70 -2.09
C PRO A 78 -7.77 18.44 -2.72
N ASN A 79 -8.02 19.67 -3.16
CA ASN A 79 -6.97 20.57 -3.62
C ASN A 79 -5.92 20.86 -2.52
N CYS A 80 -4.74 21.28 -2.94
CA CYS A 80 -3.69 21.74 -2.04
C CYS A 80 -4.19 22.90 -1.17
N LYS A 81 -4.00 22.78 0.15
CA LYS A 81 -4.45 23.81 1.09
C LYS A 81 -3.66 25.11 0.99
N SER A 82 -2.41 25.06 0.49
CA SER A 82 -1.54 26.24 0.39
C SER A 82 -1.82 27.06 -0.88
N CYS A 83 -1.80 26.42 -2.06
CA CYS A 83 -1.94 27.12 -3.34
C CYS A 83 -3.31 26.97 -4.02
N GLY A 84 -4.20 26.14 -3.48
CA GLY A 84 -5.50 25.82 -4.09
C GLY A 84 -5.44 24.94 -5.34
N GLY A 85 -4.24 24.59 -5.82
CA GLY A 85 -4.03 23.74 -7.00
C GLY A 85 -4.32 22.25 -6.77
N PRO A 86 -4.36 21.43 -7.83
CA PRO A 86 -4.61 19.99 -7.73
C PRO A 86 -3.50 19.24 -6.98
N ARG A 87 -3.83 18.02 -6.54
CA ARG A 87 -2.87 17.05 -6.01
C ARG A 87 -2.74 15.85 -6.94
N CYS A 88 -1.52 15.39 -7.14
CA CYS A 88 -1.19 14.19 -7.90
C CYS A 88 -0.68 13.08 -7.00
N PHE A 89 -0.72 11.85 -7.51
CA PHE A 89 -0.13 10.71 -6.84
C PHE A 89 1.39 10.89 -6.75
N GLU A 90 1.96 10.60 -5.58
CA GLU A 90 3.39 10.71 -5.37
C GLU A 90 4.02 9.37 -4.99
N PHE A 91 3.47 8.69 -3.99
CA PHE A 91 3.96 7.39 -3.58
C PHE A 91 2.90 6.55 -2.89
N GLN A 92 3.21 5.27 -2.76
CA GLN A 92 2.36 4.28 -2.15
C GLN A 92 3.16 3.51 -1.09
N VAL A 93 2.58 3.31 0.09
CA VAL A 93 3.11 2.41 1.12
C VAL A 93 2.50 1.03 0.93
N MET A 94 3.35 0.03 0.97
CA MET A 94 3.01 -1.35 0.67
C MET A 94 2.80 -2.15 1.97
N PRO A 95 2.02 -3.27 1.93
CA PRO A 95 1.75 -4.09 3.11
C PRO A 95 3.02 -4.69 3.71
N GLN A 96 4.07 -4.88 2.90
CA GLN A 96 5.39 -5.37 3.31
C GLN A 96 5.97 -4.59 4.50
N LEU A 97 5.64 -3.30 4.64
CA LEU A 97 6.13 -2.50 5.76
C LEU A 97 5.64 -3.02 7.11
N LEU A 98 4.49 -3.70 7.14
CA LEU A 98 3.92 -4.32 8.35
C LEU A 98 4.88 -5.30 9.02
N PHE A 99 5.73 -5.98 8.25
CA PHE A 99 6.75 -6.87 8.80
C PHE A 99 7.68 -6.18 9.80
N PHE A 100 7.95 -4.88 9.62
CA PHE A 100 8.86 -4.11 10.47
C PHE A 100 8.15 -3.46 11.66
N PHE A 101 6.81 -3.43 11.69
CA PHE A 101 6.06 -2.99 12.85
C PHE A 101 5.99 -4.15 13.84
N GLY A 102 6.96 -4.19 14.77
CA GLY A 102 7.07 -5.19 15.82
C GLY A 102 5.89 -5.17 16.79
N GLY A 103 4.77 -5.81 16.41
CA GLY A 103 3.58 -5.93 17.24
C GLY A 103 3.68 -7.13 18.17
N SER A 104 4.00 -6.90 19.44
CA SER A 104 4.02 -7.94 20.48
C SER A 104 2.63 -8.31 21.01
N ASN A 105 1.55 -7.71 20.49
CA ASN A 105 0.18 -7.92 20.96
C ASN A 105 -0.83 -7.94 19.80
N GLU A 106 -1.64 -9.01 19.71
CA GLU A 106 -2.69 -9.21 18.70
C GLU A 106 -3.81 -8.14 18.71
N ARG A 107 -3.89 -7.29 19.75
CA ARG A 107 -4.91 -6.23 19.87
C ARG A 107 -4.56 -4.93 19.14
N GLU A 108 -3.33 -4.78 18.67
CA GLU A 108 -2.86 -3.61 17.90
C GLU A 108 -2.27 -4.03 16.54
N SER A 109 -2.82 -5.08 15.93
CA SER A 109 -2.40 -5.52 14.60
C SER A 109 -2.79 -4.46 13.56
N LEU A 110 -1.82 -3.63 13.17
CA LEU A 110 -1.94 -2.76 12.02
C LEU A 110 -2.10 -3.62 10.76
N ASP A 111 -3.05 -3.27 9.91
CA ASP A 111 -3.24 -3.91 8.61
C ASP A 111 -3.65 -2.89 7.55
N TRP A 112 -3.07 -3.03 6.36
CA TRP A 112 -3.49 -2.33 5.15
C TRP A 112 -3.04 -3.12 3.93
N ALA A 113 -3.89 -3.17 2.91
CA ALA A 113 -3.45 -3.67 1.61
C ALA A 113 -2.60 -2.63 0.86
N THR A 114 -2.88 -1.34 1.04
CA THR A 114 -2.02 -0.24 0.58
C THR A 114 -2.43 1.12 1.15
N ILE A 115 -1.47 2.03 1.33
CA ILE A 115 -1.73 3.45 1.60
C ILE A 115 -1.25 4.27 0.41
N VAL A 116 -2.11 5.13 -0.13
CA VAL A 116 -1.81 5.95 -1.30
C VAL A 116 -1.68 7.41 -0.90
N VAL A 117 -0.58 8.05 -1.28
CA VAL A 117 -0.27 9.43 -0.91
C VAL A 117 -0.37 10.35 -2.12
N TYR A 118 -1.13 11.43 -1.95
CA TYR A 118 -1.32 12.49 -2.94
C TYR A 118 -0.80 13.81 -2.40
N THR A 119 0.02 14.49 -3.19
CA THR A 119 0.62 15.78 -2.81
C THR A 119 0.45 16.81 -3.91
N CYS A 120 0.70 18.08 -3.57
CA CYS A 120 0.48 19.18 -4.51
C CYS A 120 1.30 19.00 -5.78
N GLU A 121 0.68 19.15 -6.94
CA GLU A 121 1.37 19.07 -8.25
C GLU A 121 2.51 20.08 -8.36
N ASN A 122 2.31 21.28 -7.83
CA ASN A 122 3.29 22.37 -7.87
C ASN A 122 4.39 22.25 -6.81
N SER A 123 4.37 21.20 -5.97
CA SER A 123 5.30 21.02 -4.85
C SER A 123 5.41 22.27 -3.96
N CYS A 124 4.32 23.00 -3.80
CA CYS A 124 4.34 24.27 -3.09
C CYS A 124 4.67 24.06 -1.61
N GLU A 125 5.46 24.97 -1.05
CA GLU A 125 5.75 24.98 0.38
C GLU A 125 4.47 25.33 1.17
N SER A 126 4.33 24.75 2.36
CA SER A 126 3.30 25.22 3.29
C SER A 126 3.69 26.62 3.74
N SER A 127 2.98 27.64 3.25
CA SER A 127 2.92 28.91 3.96
C SER A 127 2.23 28.60 5.29
N LEU A 128 3.01 28.49 6.37
CA LEU A 128 2.48 28.50 7.73
C LEU A 128 1.82 29.86 7.93
N SER A 129 0.50 29.93 7.70
CA SER A 129 -0.33 31.10 8.02
C SER A 129 -1.32 30.71 9.10
#